data_AF-A0A2D6UU83-F1
#
_entry.id   AF-A0A2D6UU83-F1
#
_cell.length_a   1.000
_cell.length_b   1.000
_cell.length_c   1.000
_cell.angle_alpha   90.00
_cell.angle_beta   90.00
_cell.angle_gamma   90.00
#
_symmetry.space_group_name_H-M   'P 1'
#
loop_
_entity.id
_entity.type
_entity.pdbx_description
1 polymer ?
#
loop_
_entity_poly.entity_id
_entity_poly.type
_entity_poly.pdbx_seq_one_letter_code
_entity_poly.pdbx_strand_id
1 'polypeptide(L)'
;MRDLWRYPFLPAAHAEIEKMYPRGQLESQLEKLLDDPLYGEARALAVERLNAAVADRMESLGTPVDERDEEMYMLSYLFSRLILSAQADTKVINWVGVTEALRAERSLKGEETSTLLYVSEQLGVPVKAVGEQFQVHYTAYLTATKNLRTGKWKLVNRGVVDGKVMLDQRTLVRMLREIVVEHLQDLPELPGKLGKKVLERFSNDMENMQVMAKERQERALRELGQLDFGKAPPCFSGHLADLQEGVNLPHPARFFLTTFLTALGQEPEQIMQLYATAPDFKESVTRYQVEHITGKVSGAEYDTPSCSSLISQGVCPGGNALCREIIHPLSYYRTMAEREKPDGVKRKRLRLAAAGSGDAKLWAQLPLKAPADAPPRSLAAALRADGPSRVAVQVEYFRGKRTKIDDKYIRWASARLVDDTVARSVEALPLTQWELALPLAHARERGESVEVTLLPVKLGNQSRLHVLAVG
;
A
#
# COMPACT_ATOMS: atom_id res chain seq x y z
N MET A 1 -16.93 -6.84 29.17
CA MET A 1 -17.03 -5.94 28.00
C MET A 1 -18.28 -6.34 27.24
N ARG A 2 -19.11 -5.39 26.78
CA ARG A 2 -20.21 -5.70 25.84
C ARG A 2 -19.65 -5.69 24.40
N ASP A 3 -20.33 -6.33 23.46
CA ASP A 3 -19.99 -6.33 22.02
C ASP A 3 -18.67 -7.05 21.67
N LEU A 4 -18.39 -8.21 22.30
CA LEU A 4 -17.18 -9.00 22.03
C LEU A 4 -17.05 -9.45 20.56
N TRP A 5 -18.16 -9.51 19.82
CA TRP A 5 -18.19 -9.77 18.38
C TRP A 5 -17.37 -8.76 17.55
N ARG A 6 -17.12 -7.55 18.07
CA ARG A 6 -16.24 -6.55 17.43
C ARG A 6 -14.75 -6.89 17.57
N TYR A 7 -14.41 -7.70 18.56
CA TYR A 7 -13.04 -8.07 18.94
C TYR A 7 -12.93 -9.59 19.18
N PRO A 8 -13.30 -10.42 18.18
CA PRO A 8 -13.44 -11.86 18.38
C PRO A 8 -12.08 -12.57 18.61
N PHE A 9 -10.97 -11.85 18.40
CA PHE A 9 -9.60 -12.28 18.67
C PHE A 9 -9.17 -12.12 20.14
N LEU A 10 -9.96 -11.44 20.98
CA LEU A 10 -9.58 -11.26 22.39
C LEU A 10 -9.77 -12.57 23.17
N PRO A 11 -8.92 -12.82 24.19
CA PRO A 11 -9.10 -13.95 25.10
C PRO A 11 -10.51 -14.01 25.71
N ALA A 12 -11.10 -12.86 26.05
CA ALA A 12 -12.49 -12.79 26.54
C ALA A 12 -13.53 -13.30 25.52
N ALA A 13 -13.36 -13.02 24.22
CA ALA A 13 -14.28 -13.53 23.20
C ALA A 13 -14.12 -15.05 23.04
N HIS A 14 -12.89 -15.55 23.08
CA HIS A 14 -12.62 -16.98 23.07
C HIS A 14 -13.27 -17.70 24.27
N ALA A 15 -13.18 -17.11 25.47
CA ALA A 15 -13.82 -17.66 26.67
C ALA A 15 -15.35 -17.70 26.58
N GLU A 16 -16.00 -16.78 25.86
CA GLU A 16 -17.44 -16.88 25.60
C GLU A 16 -17.76 -18.00 24.60
N ILE A 17 -16.99 -18.13 23.52
CA ILE A 17 -17.12 -19.23 22.55
C ILE A 17 -16.99 -20.59 23.25
N GLU A 18 -16.03 -20.75 24.16
CA GLU A 18 -15.84 -22.01 24.91
C GLU A 18 -17.05 -22.40 25.75
N LYS A 19 -17.82 -21.44 26.29
CA LYS A 19 -19.03 -21.73 27.09
C LYS A 19 -20.17 -22.28 26.25
N MET A 20 -20.18 -22.00 24.94
CA MET A 20 -21.25 -22.41 24.02
C MET A 20 -21.20 -23.92 23.70
N TYR A 21 -20.14 -24.63 24.10
CA TYR A 21 -19.92 -26.04 23.75
C TYR A 21 -19.74 -26.96 24.96
N PRO A 22 -20.20 -28.23 24.88
CA PRO A 22 -20.08 -29.19 25.98
C PRO A 22 -18.63 -29.58 26.28
N ARG A 23 -18.33 -29.91 27.54
CA ARG A 23 -16.99 -30.36 28.00
C ARG A 23 -16.49 -31.59 27.20
N GLY A 24 -15.25 -31.56 26.74
CA GLY A 24 -14.62 -32.64 25.97
C GLY A 24 -13.22 -32.28 25.47
N GLN A 25 -12.61 -33.13 24.65
CA GLN A 25 -11.36 -32.79 23.96
C GLN A 25 -11.63 -31.78 22.84
N LEU A 26 -10.77 -30.76 22.73
CA LEU A 26 -10.92 -29.62 21.80
C LEU A 26 -11.16 -30.06 20.35
N GLU A 27 -10.41 -31.06 19.87
CA GLU A 27 -10.56 -31.58 18.49
C GLU A 27 -11.98 -32.11 18.23
N SER A 28 -12.54 -32.89 19.15
CA SER A 28 -13.90 -33.44 19.02
C SER A 28 -14.97 -32.34 19.10
N GLN A 29 -14.72 -31.27 19.86
CA GLN A 29 -15.64 -30.12 19.94
C GLN A 29 -15.67 -29.36 18.62
N LEU A 30 -14.50 -29.05 18.05
CA LEU A 30 -14.38 -28.35 16.77
C LEU A 30 -14.93 -29.19 15.61
N GLU A 31 -14.75 -30.51 15.63
CA GLU A 31 -15.35 -31.40 14.63
C GLU A 31 -16.88 -31.39 14.64
N LYS A 32 -17.51 -31.35 15.84
CA LYS A 32 -18.96 -31.26 15.96
C LYS A 32 -19.48 -29.93 15.44
N LEU A 33 -18.76 -28.85 15.74
CA LEU A 33 -19.07 -27.51 15.27
C LEU A 33 -19.13 -27.38 13.74
N LEU A 34 -18.22 -28.05 13.05
CA LEU A 34 -18.15 -28.04 11.60
C LEU A 34 -19.38 -28.69 10.94
N ASP A 35 -19.96 -29.70 11.59
CA ASP A 35 -21.08 -30.48 11.05
C ASP A 35 -22.45 -30.00 11.53
N ASP A 36 -22.50 -29.32 12.67
CA ASP A 36 -23.78 -28.91 13.27
C ASP A 36 -24.53 -27.93 12.33
N PRO A 37 -25.75 -28.28 11.89
CA PRO A 37 -26.57 -27.42 11.04
C PRO A 37 -26.88 -26.05 11.65
N LEU A 38 -26.93 -25.93 12.99
CA LEU A 38 -27.24 -24.69 13.69
C LEU A 38 -26.22 -23.57 13.41
N TYR A 39 -24.97 -23.93 13.11
CA TYR A 39 -23.89 -22.98 12.82
C TYR A 39 -23.62 -22.80 11.31
N GLY A 40 -24.59 -23.18 10.46
CA GLY A 40 -24.50 -22.97 9.01
C GLY A 40 -24.27 -21.50 8.64
N GLU A 41 -24.97 -20.59 9.32
CA GLU A 41 -24.85 -19.14 9.12
C GLU A 41 -23.45 -18.64 9.51
N ALA A 42 -22.91 -19.07 10.65
CA ALA A 42 -21.56 -18.72 11.07
C ALA A 42 -20.48 -19.19 10.06
N ARG A 43 -20.64 -20.38 9.47
CA ARG A 43 -19.74 -20.87 8.42
C ARG A 43 -19.83 -20.05 7.14
N ALA A 44 -21.06 -19.71 6.71
CA ALA A 44 -21.26 -18.84 5.55
C ALA A 44 -20.62 -17.45 5.78
N LEU A 45 -20.86 -16.85 6.94
CA LEU A 45 -20.27 -15.58 7.34
C LEU A 45 -18.73 -15.65 7.42
N ALA A 46 -18.16 -16.79 7.82
CA ALA A 46 -16.71 -17.00 7.80
C ALA A 46 -16.16 -16.93 6.36
N VAL A 47 -16.80 -17.59 5.41
CA VAL A 47 -16.42 -17.55 3.99
C VAL A 47 -16.56 -16.14 3.43
N GLU A 48 -17.65 -15.43 3.74
CA GLU A 48 -17.83 -14.03 3.35
C GLU A 48 -16.74 -13.12 3.92
N ARG A 49 -16.38 -13.31 5.21
CA ARG A 49 -15.30 -12.58 5.88
C ARG A 49 -13.97 -12.75 5.15
N LEU A 50 -13.64 -13.97 4.74
CA LEU A 50 -12.43 -14.30 3.99
C LEU A 50 -12.46 -13.73 2.56
N ASN A 51 -13.57 -13.93 1.84
CA ASN A 51 -13.75 -13.44 0.48
C ASN A 51 -13.66 -11.90 0.41
N ALA A 52 -14.20 -11.19 1.40
CA ALA A 52 -14.08 -9.75 1.51
C ALA A 52 -12.61 -9.31 1.61
N ALA A 53 -11.81 -9.99 2.44
CA ALA A 53 -10.40 -9.69 2.59
C ALA A 53 -9.60 -9.97 1.31
N VAL A 54 -9.84 -11.11 0.66
CA VAL A 54 -9.21 -11.47 -0.63
C VAL A 54 -9.57 -10.44 -1.70
N ALA A 55 -10.83 -10.01 -1.76
CA ALA A 55 -11.31 -9.02 -2.72
C ALA A 55 -10.85 -7.56 -2.43
N ASP A 56 -10.07 -7.33 -1.37
CA ASP A 56 -9.66 -6.00 -0.90
C ASP A 56 -10.84 -5.09 -0.53
N ARG A 57 -11.92 -5.69 -0.02
CA ARG A 57 -13.15 -4.99 0.38
C ARG A 57 -13.22 -4.89 1.89
N MET A 58 -13.07 -3.67 2.39
CA MET A 58 -13.28 -3.36 3.81
C MET A 58 -14.77 -3.13 4.10
N GLU A 59 -15.59 -4.15 3.79
CA GLU A 59 -17.02 -4.14 4.08
C GLU A 59 -17.26 -4.34 5.59
N SER A 60 -18.25 -3.61 6.10
CA SER A 60 -18.81 -3.88 7.43
C SER A 60 -19.47 -5.25 7.38
N LEU A 61 -19.21 -6.10 8.38
CA LEU A 61 -19.92 -7.37 8.50
C LEU A 61 -21.40 -7.18 8.88
N GLY A 62 -21.80 -5.95 9.22
CA GLY A 62 -23.10 -5.63 9.79
C GLY A 62 -22.99 -5.33 11.28
N THR A 63 -24.15 -5.11 11.92
CA THR A 63 -24.27 -5.08 13.38
C THR A 63 -25.19 -6.22 13.75
N PRO A 64 -24.79 -7.10 14.68
CA PRO A 64 -25.65 -8.16 15.16
C PRO A 64 -26.99 -7.62 15.67
N VAL A 65 -28.08 -8.30 15.33
CA VAL A 65 -29.44 -7.87 15.71
C VAL A 65 -29.86 -8.35 17.10
N ASP A 66 -29.27 -9.46 17.58
CA ASP A 66 -29.51 -10.06 18.88
C ASP A 66 -28.30 -10.86 19.37
N GLU A 67 -28.39 -11.42 20.59
CA GLU A 67 -27.31 -12.21 21.20
C GLU A 67 -26.91 -13.41 20.36
N ARG A 68 -27.86 -14.08 19.70
CA ARG A 68 -27.58 -15.24 18.84
C ARG A 68 -26.78 -14.82 17.60
N ASP A 69 -27.09 -13.67 17.02
CA ASP A 69 -26.33 -13.11 15.92
C ASP A 69 -24.91 -12.70 16.38
N GLU A 70 -24.74 -12.19 17.61
CA GLU A 70 -23.40 -11.96 18.18
C GLU A 70 -22.59 -13.26 18.28
N GLU A 71 -23.22 -14.37 18.68
CA GLU A 71 -22.62 -15.71 18.67
C GLU A 71 -22.18 -16.11 17.26
N MET A 72 -23.04 -15.93 16.25
CA MET A 72 -22.70 -16.26 14.86
C MET A 72 -21.48 -15.46 14.38
N TYR A 73 -21.36 -14.18 14.76
CA TYR A 73 -20.20 -13.37 14.40
C TYR A 73 -18.92 -13.85 15.07
N MET A 74 -18.96 -14.24 16.35
CA MET A 74 -17.81 -14.79 17.05
C MET A 74 -17.38 -16.14 16.46
N LEU A 75 -18.33 -17.01 16.13
CA LEU A 75 -18.06 -18.30 15.51
C LEU A 75 -17.56 -18.18 14.07
N SER A 76 -18.06 -17.19 13.32
CA SER A 76 -17.54 -16.89 11.98
C SER A 76 -16.04 -16.60 11.99
N TYR A 77 -15.56 -15.92 13.04
CA TYR A 77 -14.13 -15.68 13.21
C TYR A 77 -13.36 -16.97 13.51
N LEU A 78 -13.85 -17.83 14.41
CA LEU A 78 -13.26 -19.15 14.66
C LEU A 78 -13.16 -19.99 13.38
N PHE A 79 -14.26 -20.13 12.63
CA PHE A 79 -14.26 -20.88 11.38
C PHE A 79 -13.30 -20.27 10.35
N SER A 80 -13.22 -18.94 10.25
CA SER A 80 -12.27 -18.29 9.34
C SER A 80 -10.82 -18.66 9.68
N ARG A 81 -10.45 -18.75 10.97
CA ARG A 81 -9.12 -19.19 11.40
C ARG A 81 -8.88 -20.66 11.10
N LEU A 82 -9.87 -21.53 11.29
CA LEU A 82 -9.75 -22.95 10.92
C LEU A 82 -9.49 -23.12 9.43
N ILE A 83 -10.25 -22.42 8.58
CA ILE A 83 -10.08 -22.44 7.12
C ILE A 83 -8.66 -21.98 6.74
N LEU A 84 -8.21 -20.85 7.29
CA LEU A 84 -6.87 -20.33 7.02
C LEU A 84 -5.74 -21.27 7.47
N SER A 85 -5.90 -21.87 8.65
CA SER A 85 -4.91 -22.82 9.21
C SER A 85 -4.83 -24.09 8.37
N ALA A 86 -5.96 -24.54 7.82
CA ALA A 86 -6.01 -25.70 6.93
C ALA A 86 -5.44 -25.41 5.53
N GLN A 87 -5.77 -24.25 4.94
CA GLN A 87 -5.33 -23.88 3.60
C GLN A 87 -3.84 -23.53 3.52
N ALA A 88 -3.29 -22.96 4.61
CA ALA A 88 -1.88 -22.56 4.73
C ALA A 88 -1.38 -21.60 3.61
N ASP A 89 -2.26 -20.86 2.95
CA ASP A 89 -1.88 -19.83 1.97
C ASP A 89 -1.46 -18.55 2.69
N THR A 90 -0.14 -18.32 2.77
CA THR A 90 0.45 -17.16 3.47
C THR A 90 -0.05 -15.82 2.92
N LYS A 91 -0.35 -15.70 1.61
CA LYS A 91 -0.82 -14.45 1.02
C LYS A 91 -2.24 -14.14 1.50
N VAL A 92 -3.12 -15.15 1.51
CA VAL A 92 -4.49 -15.01 2.01
C VAL A 92 -4.50 -14.72 3.51
N ILE A 93 -3.69 -15.44 4.31
CA ILE A 93 -3.52 -15.20 5.75
C ILE A 93 -3.15 -13.74 6.02
N ASN A 94 -2.17 -13.20 5.29
CA ASN A 94 -1.74 -11.81 5.43
C ASN A 94 -2.85 -10.81 5.09
N TRP A 95 -3.60 -11.03 4.01
CA TRP A 95 -4.71 -10.14 3.64
C TRP A 95 -5.84 -10.17 4.66
N VAL A 96 -6.19 -11.34 5.18
CA VAL A 96 -7.23 -11.47 6.21
C VAL A 96 -6.78 -10.82 7.51
N GLY A 97 -5.56 -11.08 7.98
CA GLY A 97 -5.03 -10.48 9.20
C GLY A 97 -5.05 -8.95 9.14
N VAL A 98 -4.63 -8.34 8.02
CA VAL A 98 -4.70 -6.89 7.83
C VAL A 98 -6.15 -6.38 7.78
N THR A 99 -7.05 -7.09 7.09
CA THR A 99 -8.46 -6.68 6.93
C THR A 99 -9.22 -6.72 8.26
N GLU A 100 -9.04 -7.79 9.04
CA GLU A 100 -9.62 -7.94 10.37
C GLU A 100 -9.07 -6.91 11.36
N ALA A 101 -7.76 -6.66 11.34
CA ALA A 101 -7.16 -5.64 12.19
C ALA A 101 -7.62 -4.21 11.81
N LEU A 102 -7.91 -3.97 10.53
CA LEU A 102 -8.54 -2.73 10.05
C LEU A 102 -9.98 -2.59 10.55
N ARG A 103 -10.77 -3.68 10.55
CA ARG A 103 -12.13 -3.70 11.13
C ARG A 103 -12.07 -3.34 12.62
N ALA A 104 -11.17 -3.96 13.38
CA ALA A 104 -10.94 -3.65 14.77
C ALA A 104 -10.50 -2.18 14.98
N GLU A 105 -9.57 -1.67 14.18
CA GLU A 105 -9.12 -0.27 14.22
C GLU A 105 -10.29 0.72 14.04
N ARG A 106 -11.27 0.37 13.17
CA ARG A 106 -12.45 1.21 12.93
C ARG A 106 -13.33 1.32 14.17
N SER A 107 -13.56 0.20 14.86
CA SER A 107 -14.29 0.17 16.12
C SER A 107 -13.54 0.94 17.21
N LEU A 108 -12.26 0.61 17.42
CA LEU A 108 -11.41 1.21 18.47
C LEU A 108 -11.29 2.74 18.39
N LYS A 109 -11.39 3.33 17.19
CA LYS A 109 -11.34 4.79 17.03
C LYS A 109 -12.49 5.54 17.71
N GLY A 110 -13.64 4.89 17.87
CA GLY A 110 -14.82 5.47 18.50
C GLY A 110 -15.04 5.00 19.93
N GLU A 111 -14.14 4.17 20.47
CA GLU A 111 -14.29 3.61 21.81
C GLU A 111 -13.88 4.58 22.91
N GLU A 112 -14.54 4.44 24.06
CA GLU A 112 -14.20 5.14 25.29
C GLU A 112 -12.84 4.69 25.86
N THR A 113 -12.23 5.56 26.67
CA THR A 113 -10.93 5.29 27.29
C THR A 113 -10.91 3.96 28.05
N SER A 114 -11.95 3.65 28.82
CA SER A 114 -12.05 2.40 29.59
C SER A 114 -12.02 1.16 28.69
N THR A 115 -12.68 1.19 27.53
CA THR A 115 -12.66 0.11 26.55
C THR A 115 -11.28 -0.05 25.94
N LEU A 116 -10.58 1.04 25.59
CA LEU A 116 -9.22 0.99 25.07
C LEU A 116 -8.25 0.37 26.07
N LEU A 117 -8.35 0.72 27.35
CA LEU A 117 -7.56 0.12 28.42
C LEU A 117 -7.83 -1.38 28.52
N TYR A 118 -9.10 -1.79 28.52
CA TYR A 118 -9.50 -3.20 28.57
C TYR A 118 -8.95 -3.99 27.38
N VAL A 119 -9.11 -3.49 26.15
CA VAL A 119 -8.60 -4.16 24.94
C VAL A 119 -7.07 -4.26 24.99
N SER A 120 -6.38 -3.21 25.42
CA SER A 120 -4.92 -3.21 25.53
C SER A 120 -4.42 -4.26 26.52
N GLU A 121 -5.09 -4.40 27.66
CA GLU A 121 -4.81 -5.42 28.68
C GLU A 121 -5.01 -6.84 28.11
N GLN A 122 -6.13 -7.07 27.43
CA GLN A 122 -6.46 -8.36 26.79
C GLN A 122 -5.47 -8.74 25.68
N LEU A 123 -4.82 -7.76 25.05
CA LEU A 123 -3.77 -7.96 24.06
C LEU A 123 -2.37 -8.08 24.69
N GLY A 124 -2.26 -8.13 26.02
CA GLY A 124 -1.00 -8.28 26.72
C GLY A 124 -0.12 -7.02 26.74
N VAL A 125 -0.69 -5.86 26.40
CA VAL A 125 0.03 -4.57 26.41
C VAL A 125 -0.74 -3.61 27.33
N PRO A 126 -0.56 -3.71 28.65
CA PRO A 126 -1.24 -2.83 29.60
C PRO A 126 -0.84 -1.37 29.34
N VAL A 127 -1.84 -0.51 29.24
CA VAL A 127 -1.68 0.94 29.03
C VAL A 127 -2.28 1.68 30.23
N LYS A 128 -1.76 2.86 30.56
CA LYS A 128 -2.34 3.76 31.56
C LYS A 128 -2.85 5.04 30.90
N ALA A 129 -4.05 5.48 31.25
CA ALA A 129 -4.53 6.81 30.87
C ALA A 129 -3.89 7.89 31.75
N VAL A 130 -3.45 8.99 31.14
CA VAL A 130 -2.88 10.17 31.79
C VAL A 130 -3.44 11.41 31.08
N GLY A 131 -4.47 12.03 31.67
CA GLY A 131 -5.26 13.06 30.99
C GLY A 131 -5.92 12.49 29.73
N GLU A 132 -5.74 13.15 28.59
CA GLU A 132 -6.23 12.71 27.28
C GLU A 132 -5.23 11.80 26.52
N GLN A 133 -4.13 11.42 27.17
CA GLN A 133 -3.07 10.61 26.58
C GLN A 133 -2.91 9.25 27.27
N PHE A 134 -2.09 8.42 26.65
CA PHE A 134 -1.85 7.05 27.05
C PHE A 134 -0.37 6.80 27.27
N GLN A 135 -0.03 6.12 28.36
CA GLN A 135 1.32 5.67 28.69
C GLN A 135 1.46 4.17 28.44
N VAL A 136 2.46 3.81 27.64
CA VAL A 136 2.86 2.42 27.41
C VAL A 136 4.34 2.25 27.73
N HIS A 137 4.74 1.08 28.24
CA HIS A 137 6.15 0.79 28.46
C HIS A 137 6.92 0.76 27.12
N TYR A 138 8.13 1.32 27.09
CA TYR A 138 8.88 1.48 25.84
C TYR A 138 9.18 0.16 25.13
N THR A 139 9.36 -0.95 25.87
CA THR A 139 9.58 -2.28 25.27
C THR A 139 8.34 -2.75 24.50
N ALA A 140 7.15 -2.64 25.10
CA ALA A 140 5.90 -2.99 24.42
C ALA A 140 5.65 -2.10 23.20
N TYR A 141 5.96 -0.79 23.30
CA TYR A 141 5.93 0.12 22.16
C TYR A 141 6.86 -0.34 21.03
N LEU A 142 8.13 -0.64 21.32
CA LEU A 142 9.11 -1.08 20.32
C LEU A 142 8.68 -2.40 19.67
N THR A 143 8.23 -3.38 20.45
CA THR A 143 7.74 -4.66 19.94
C THR A 143 6.55 -4.47 19.01
N ALA A 144 5.53 -3.73 19.45
CA ALA A 144 4.31 -3.51 18.67
C ALA A 144 4.55 -2.66 17.41
N THR A 145 5.57 -1.78 17.41
CA THR A 145 5.82 -0.84 16.30
C THR A 145 7.00 -1.25 15.42
N LYS A 146 7.58 -2.44 15.61
CA LYS A 146 8.76 -2.95 14.85
C LYS A 146 8.60 -2.89 13.33
N ASN A 147 7.37 -3.10 12.85
CA ASN A 147 7.05 -3.10 11.42
C ASN A 147 6.65 -1.72 10.87
N LEU A 148 6.51 -0.71 11.73
CA LEU A 148 6.09 0.64 11.35
C LEU A 148 7.29 1.53 11.02
N ARG A 149 7.74 1.47 9.76
CA ARG A 149 9.01 2.09 9.31
C ARG A 149 9.00 3.63 9.20
N THR A 150 7.86 4.30 9.31
CA THR A 150 7.81 5.77 9.16
C THR A 150 8.44 6.48 10.35
N GLY A 151 9.18 7.58 10.11
CA GLY A 151 10.00 8.25 11.14
C GLY A 151 9.27 8.57 12.45
N LYS A 152 7.97 8.90 12.38
CA LYS A 152 7.12 9.15 13.55
C LYS A 152 6.96 7.96 14.53
N TRP A 153 7.33 6.74 14.15
CA TRP A 153 7.29 5.56 15.03
C TRP A 153 8.64 5.23 15.64
N LYS A 154 9.72 5.83 15.13
CA LYS A 154 11.04 5.63 15.72
C LYS A 154 11.03 6.22 17.13
N LEU A 155 11.48 5.43 18.11
CA LEU A 155 11.52 5.83 19.52
C LEU A 155 12.29 7.13 19.75
N VAL A 156 13.36 7.37 18.97
CA VAL A 156 14.14 8.63 19.01
C VAL A 156 13.32 9.89 18.71
N ASN A 157 12.15 9.75 18.07
CA ASN A 157 11.23 10.84 17.76
C ASN A 157 10.02 10.87 18.71
N ARG A 158 10.11 10.19 19.87
CA ARG A 158 9.04 10.11 20.88
C ARG A 158 9.58 10.60 22.23
N GLY A 159 8.71 11.24 22.99
CA GLY A 159 9.00 11.55 24.40
C GLY A 159 8.95 10.27 25.23
N VAL A 160 10.04 10.00 25.96
CA VAL A 160 10.13 8.89 26.91
C VAL A 160 10.38 9.46 28.30
N VAL A 161 9.51 9.12 29.25
CA VAL A 161 9.63 9.52 30.67
C VAL A 161 9.44 8.27 31.52
N ASP A 162 10.38 8.01 32.44
CA ASP A 162 10.37 6.83 33.32
C ASP A 162 10.14 5.50 32.58
N GLY A 163 10.80 5.33 31.43
CA GLY A 163 10.66 4.13 30.59
C GLY A 163 9.30 4.00 29.88
N LYS A 164 8.49 5.07 29.82
CA LYS A 164 7.18 5.04 29.17
C LYS A 164 7.09 6.03 28.04
N VAL A 165 6.38 5.64 26.99
CA VAL A 165 6.11 6.45 25.81
C VAL A 165 4.70 7.02 25.92
N MET A 166 4.58 8.34 25.71
CA MET A 166 3.28 9.03 25.64
C MET A 166 2.67 8.93 24.24
N LEU A 167 1.42 8.48 24.15
CA LEU A 167 0.68 8.29 22.91
C LEU A 167 -0.66 9.03 22.98
N ASP A 168 -1.08 9.65 21.87
CA ASP A 168 -2.47 10.03 21.67
C ASP A 168 -3.32 8.79 21.33
N GLN A 169 -4.66 8.90 21.42
CA GLN A 169 -5.58 7.81 21.11
C GLN A 169 -5.34 7.23 19.70
N ARG A 170 -5.10 8.11 18.71
CA ARG A 170 -4.84 7.69 17.33
C ARG A 170 -3.59 6.82 17.21
N THR A 171 -2.53 7.16 17.94
CA THR A 171 -1.28 6.41 17.95
C THR A 171 -1.45 5.10 18.70
N LEU A 172 -2.15 5.10 19.84
CA LEU A 172 -2.48 3.87 20.58
C LEU A 172 -3.27 2.90 19.69
N VAL A 173 -4.35 3.34 19.07
CA VAL A 173 -5.19 2.48 18.21
C VAL A 173 -4.40 1.91 17.03
N ARG A 174 -3.51 2.71 16.42
CA ARG A 174 -2.62 2.19 15.37
C ARG A 174 -1.60 1.17 15.91
N MET A 175 -1.08 1.35 17.12
CA MET A 175 -0.18 0.39 17.77
C MET A 175 -0.91 -0.92 18.06
N LEU A 176 -2.11 -0.85 18.65
CA LEU A 176 -2.95 -2.03 18.90
C LEU A 176 -3.26 -2.79 17.62
N ARG A 177 -3.51 -2.08 16.50
CA ARG A 177 -3.68 -2.72 15.20
C ARG A 177 -2.51 -3.63 14.82
N GLU A 178 -1.26 -3.22 15.05
CA GLU A 178 -0.11 -4.08 14.68
C GLU A 178 -0.06 -5.36 15.51
N ILE A 179 -0.38 -5.26 16.80
CA ILE A 179 -0.48 -6.41 17.70
C ILE A 179 -1.56 -7.37 17.19
N VAL A 180 -2.72 -6.82 16.79
CA VAL A 180 -3.82 -7.61 16.22
C VAL A 180 -3.39 -8.26 14.90
N VAL A 181 -2.72 -7.54 13.99
CA VAL A 181 -2.21 -8.14 12.73
C VAL A 181 -1.29 -9.33 13.03
N GLU A 182 -0.34 -9.17 13.93
CA GLU A 182 0.62 -10.23 14.28
C GLU A 182 -0.09 -11.44 14.90
N HIS A 183 -1.01 -11.22 15.84
CA HIS A 183 -1.84 -12.28 16.43
C HIS A 183 -2.75 -13.00 15.41
N LEU A 184 -3.21 -12.29 14.38
CA LEU A 184 -4.08 -12.86 13.35
C LEU A 184 -3.30 -13.64 12.29
N GLN A 185 -2.02 -13.31 12.09
CA GLN A 185 -1.11 -14.06 11.21
C GLN A 185 -0.54 -15.30 11.90
N ASP A 186 -0.46 -15.28 13.23
CA ASP A 186 -0.09 -16.42 14.05
C ASP A 186 -1.27 -17.41 14.16
N LEU A 187 -1.28 -18.40 13.28
CA LEU A 187 -2.32 -19.43 13.21
C LEU A 187 -1.83 -20.73 13.88
N PRO A 188 -2.68 -21.39 14.67
CA PRO A 188 -2.32 -22.67 15.27
C PRO A 188 -2.25 -23.78 14.21
N GLU A 189 -1.37 -24.75 14.42
CA GLU A 189 -1.40 -25.99 13.64
C GLU A 189 -2.68 -26.79 13.97
N LEU A 190 -3.35 -27.30 12.93
CA LEU A 190 -4.53 -28.13 13.12
C LEU A 190 -4.15 -29.60 13.31
N PRO A 191 -4.79 -30.32 14.24
CA PRO A 191 -4.72 -31.77 14.30
C PRO A 191 -5.08 -32.40 12.95
N GLY A 192 -4.38 -33.49 12.58
CA GLY A 192 -4.47 -34.04 11.22
C GLY A 192 -5.87 -34.50 10.78
N LYS A 193 -6.74 -34.95 11.69
CA LYS A 193 -8.13 -35.30 11.34
C LYS A 193 -8.99 -34.06 11.13
N LEU A 194 -8.92 -33.11 12.08
CA LEU A 194 -9.63 -31.83 11.96
C LEU A 194 -9.22 -31.07 10.69
N GLY A 195 -7.91 -30.99 10.40
CA GLY A 195 -7.40 -30.31 9.21
C GLY A 195 -7.96 -30.90 7.91
N LYS A 196 -7.96 -32.24 7.77
CA LYS A 196 -8.57 -32.92 6.61
C LYS A 196 -10.06 -32.62 6.47
N LYS A 197 -10.78 -32.65 7.59
CA LYS A 197 -12.22 -32.36 7.60
C LYS A 197 -12.53 -30.92 7.17
N VAL A 198 -11.74 -29.96 7.63
CA VAL A 198 -11.86 -28.55 7.20
C VAL A 198 -11.59 -28.42 5.70
N LEU A 199 -10.54 -29.06 5.19
CA LEU A 199 -10.22 -29.07 3.76
C LEU A 199 -11.37 -29.66 2.92
N GLU A 200 -11.91 -30.81 3.32
CA GLU A 200 -13.03 -31.46 2.62
C GLU A 200 -14.30 -30.60 2.64
N ARG A 201 -14.59 -29.97 3.78
CA ARG A 201 -15.81 -29.16 3.97
C ARG A 201 -15.81 -27.88 3.15
N PHE A 202 -14.65 -27.22 3.04
CA PHE A 202 -14.50 -25.88 2.44
C PHE A 202 -13.69 -25.91 1.14
N SER A 203 -13.50 -27.06 0.50
CA SER A 203 -12.67 -27.20 -0.70
C SER A 203 -13.07 -26.20 -1.80
N ASN A 204 -14.37 -26.14 -2.10
CA ASN A 204 -14.90 -25.23 -3.14
C ASN A 204 -14.69 -23.75 -2.76
N ASP A 205 -14.85 -23.40 -1.48
CA ASP A 205 -14.62 -22.04 -1.00
C ASP A 205 -13.14 -21.66 -1.10
N MET A 206 -12.24 -22.59 -0.77
CA MET A 206 -10.80 -22.42 -0.90
C MET A 206 -10.35 -22.27 -2.35
N GLU A 207 -10.90 -23.07 -3.26
CA GLU A 207 -10.66 -22.94 -4.71
C GLU A 207 -11.14 -21.58 -5.23
N ASN A 208 -12.34 -21.15 -4.84
CA ASN A 208 -12.85 -19.82 -5.19
C ASN A 208 -11.94 -18.70 -4.65
N MET A 209 -11.46 -18.81 -3.41
CA MET A 209 -10.49 -17.87 -2.83
C MET A 209 -9.19 -17.80 -3.62
N GLN A 210 -8.67 -18.94 -4.10
CA GLN A 210 -7.48 -18.96 -4.96
C GLN A 210 -7.71 -18.25 -6.29
N VAL A 211 -8.87 -18.44 -6.92
CA VAL A 211 -9.26 -17.71 -8.15
C VAL A 211 -9.28 -16.20 -7.88
N MET A 212 -9.97 -15.76 -6.82
CA MET A 212 -10.01 -14.34 -6.45
C MET A 212 -8.64 -13.76 -6.10
N ALA A 213 -7.78 -14.54 -5.42
CA ALA A 213 -6.42 -14.14 -5.09
C ALA A 213 -5.59 -13.91 -6.36
N LYS A 214 -5.70 -14.81 -7.34
CA LYS A 214 -5.07 -14.69 -8.64
C LYS A 214 -5.58 -13.46 -9.40
N GLU A 215 -6.89 -13.24 -9.45
CA GLU A 215 -7.48 -12.05 -10.08
C GLU A 215 -6.99 -10.73 -9.45
N ARG A 216 -6.84 -10.70 -8.11
CA ARG A 216 -6.27 -9.55 -7.38
C ARG A 216 -4.82 -9.31 -7.77
N GLN A 217 -4.01 -10.36 -7.86
CA GLN A 217 -2.60 -10.28 -8.28
C GLN A 217 -2.50 -9.79 -9.73
N GLU A 218 -3.26 -10.36 -10.65
CA GLU A 218 -3.28 -9.93 -12.04
C GLU A 218 -3.74 -8.47 -12.18
N ARG A 219 -4.72 -8.03 -11.37
CA ARG A 219 -5.11 -6.62 -11.32
C ARG A 219 -3.97 -5.73 -10.85
N ALA A 220 -3.25 -6.12 -9.81
CA ALA A 220 -2.09 -5.39 -9.31
C ALA A 220 -0.97 -5.30 -10.36
N LEU A 221 -0.77 -6.37 -11.14
CA LEU A 221 0.17 -6.40 -12.26
C LEU A 221 -0.28 -5.49 -13.41
N ARG A 222 -1.56 -5.54 -13.80
CA ARG A 222 -2.14 -4.62 -14.80
C ARG A 222 -2.00 -3.15 -14.38
N GLU A 223 -2.10 -2.84 -13.08
CA GLU A 223 -1.89 -1.48 -12.57
C GLU A 223 -0.44 -0.99 -12.71
N LEU A 224 0.55 -1.89 -12.81
CA LEU A 224 1.94 -1.53 -13.08
C LEU A 224 2.16 -1.18 -14.57
N GLY A 225 1.25 -1.59 -15.45
CA GLY A 225 1.32 -1.33 -16.89
C GLY A 225 2.35 -2.22 -17.58
N GLN A 226 2.79 -1.83 -18.78
CA GLN A 226 3.78 -2.61 -19.54
C GLN A 226 5.17 -2.56 -18.88
N LEU A 227 6.02 -3.56 -19.13
CA LEU A 227 7.42 -3.46 -18.71
C LEU A 227 8.12 -2.38 -19.53
N ASP A 228 8.62 -1.35 -18.85
CA ASP A 228 9.27 -0.19 -19.44
C ASP A 228 10.21 0.43 -18.39
N PHE A 229 11.50 0.35 -18.66
CA PHE A 229 12.54 0.86 -17.75
C PHE A 229 12.51 2.38 -17.59
N GLY A 230 11.84 3.13 -18.47
CA GLY A 230 11.57 4.56 -18.29
C GLY A 230 10.65 4.87 -17.10
N LYS A 231 9.93 3.87 -16.58
CA LYS A 231 9.14 3.97 -15.33
C LYS A 231 9.92 3.58 -14.08
N ALA A 232 11.12 3.03 -14.24
CA ALA A 232 11.89 2.49 -13.12
C ALA A 232 12.38 3.61 -12.18
N PRO A 233 12.52 3.33 -10.88
CA PRO A 233 13.10 4.28 -9.94
C PRO A 233 14.59 4.49 -10.23
N PRO A 234 15.19 5.65 -9.84
CA PRO A 234 16.60 5.93 -10.07
C PRO A 234 17.56 4.86 -9.55
N CYS A 235 17.22 4.20 -8.44
CA CYS A 235 18.02 3.10 -7.91
C CYS A 235 18.05 1.88 -8.84
N PHE A 236 16.95 1.57 -9.52
CA PHE A 236 16.94 0.48 -10.48
C PHE A 236 17.71 0.87 -11.75
N SER A 237 17.44 2.06 -12.28
CA SER A 237 18.08 2.55 -13.51
C SER A 237 19.61 2.65 -13.38
N GLY A 238 20.12 3.12 -12.23
CA GLY A 238 21.56 3.18 -11.97
C GLY A 238 22.21 1.80 -11.97
N HIS A 239 21.67 0.85 -11.19
CA HIS A 239 22.22 -0.52 -11.15
C HIS A 239 22.07 -1.28 -12.46
N LEU A 240 21.02 -0.99 -13.25
CA LEU A 240 20.89 -1.56 -14.58
C LEU A 240 21.97 -1.01 -15.53
N ALA A 241 22.28 0.29 -15.47
CA ALA A 241 23.36 0.89 -16.24
C ALA A 241 24.72 0.32 -15.84
N ASP A 242 25.01 0.26 -14.53
CA ASP A 242 26.23 -0.37 -13.99
C ASP A 242 26.38 -1.81 -14.51
N LEU A 243 25.30 -2.61 -14.48
CA LEU A 243 25.31 -3.97 -14.99
C LEU A 243 25.63 -4.04 -16.50
N GLN A 244 25.04 -3.15 -17.30
CA GLN A 244 25.26 -3.06 -18.75
C GLN A 244 26.68 -2.59 -19.10
N GLU A 245 27.29 -1.77 -18.24
CA GLU A 245 28.68 -1.33 -18.33
C GLU A 245 29.69 -2.40 -17.85
N GLY A 246 29.20 -3.57 -17.44
CA GLY A 246 30.04 -4.66 -16.93
C GLY A 246 30.59 -4.37 -15.53
N VAL A 247 29.96 -3.49 -14.76
CA VAL A 247 30.28 -3.25 -13.35
C VAL A 247 29.71 -4.39 -12.51
N ASN A 248 30.53 -4.93 -11.60
CA ASN A 248 30.06 -5.97 -10.69
C ASN A 248 29.16 -5.36 -9.60
N LEU A 249 27.87 -5.71 -9.62
CA LEU A 249 26.91 -5.23 -8.64
C LEU A 249 27.10 -5.89 -7.27
N PRO A 250 26.95 -5.12 -6.17
CA PRO A 250 26.93 -5.71 -4.84
C PRO A 250 25.70 -6.61 -4.64
N HIS A 251 25.82 -7.61 -3.77
CA HIS A 251 24.75 -8.59 -3.54
C HIS A 251 23.37 -7.97 -3.23
N PRO A 252 23.23 -6.95 -2.37
CA PRO A 252 21.94 -6.30 -2.14
C PRO A 252 21.31 -5.66 -3.39
N ALA A 253 22.13 -5.15 -4.32
CA ALA A 253 21.64 -4.58 -5.58
C ALA A 253 21.12 -5.68 -6.52
N ARG A 254 21.82 -6.81 -6.62
CA ARG A 254 21.36 -8.00 -7.36
C ARG A 254 20.04 -8.52 -6.83
N PHE A 255 19.94 -8.67 -5.51
CA PHE A 255 18.70 -9.07 -4.85
C PHE A 255 17.55 -8.11 -5.18
N PHE A 256 17.80 -6.80 -5.13
CA PHE A 256 16.80 -5.79 -5.50
C PHE A 256 16.38 -5.88 -6.97
N LEU A 257 17.31 -5.97 -7.92
CA LEU A 257 16.97 -6.08 -9.34
C LEU A 257 16.11 -7.31 -9.63
N THR A 258 16.51 -8.48 -9.10
CA THR A 258 15.78 -9.73 -9.27
C THR A 258 14.38 -9.64 -8.68
N THR A 259 14.25 -9.31 -7.39
CA THR A 259 12.94 -9.20 -6.73
C THR A 259 12.04 -8.13 -7.34
N PHE A 260 12.60 -7.02 -7.86
CA PHE A 260 11.83 -5.98 -8.53
C PHE A 260 11.28 -6.46 -9.88
N LEU A 261 12.09 -7.14 -10.68
CA LEU A 261 11.67 -7.67 -11.98
C LEU A 261 10.68 -8.83 -11.85
N THR A 262 10.88 -9.72 -10.88
CA THR A 262 9.92 -10.78 -10.55
C THR A 262 8.56 -10.18 -10.19
N ALA A 263 8.55 -9.13 -9.35
CA ALA A 263 7.30 -8.43 -9.01
C ALA A 263 6.65 -7.67 -10.18
N LEU A 264 7.40 -7.40 -11.26
CA LEU A 264 6.86 -6.90 -12.53
C LEU A 264 6.43 -8.03 -13.49
N GLY A 265 6.43 -9.28 -13.03
CA GLY A 265 6.00 -10.45 -13.80
C GLY A 265 7.03 -10.94 -14.81
N GLN A 266 8.32 -10.66 -14.60
CA GLN A 266 9.39 -11.23 -15.44
C GLN A 266 9.71 -12.67 -15.03
N GLU A 267 9.84 -13.54 -16.03
CA GLU A 267 10.22 -14.93 -15.82
C GLU A 267 11.71 -15.03 -15.46
N PRO A 268 12.11 -16.03 -14.65
CA PRO A 268 13.50 -16.24 -14.25
C PRO A 268 14.50 -16.23 -15.41
N GLU A 269 14.13 -16.80 -16.55
CA GLU A 269 14.96 -16.88 -17.74
C GLU A 269 15.26 -15.48 -18.33
N GLN A 270 14.28 -14.58 -18.31
CA GLN A 270 14.45 -13.18 -18.76
C GLN A 270 15.32 -12.40 -17.77
N ILE A 271 15.13 -12.62 -16.47
CA ILE A 271 15.96 -11.99 -15.44
C ILE A 271 17.42 -12.46 -15.56
N MET A 272 17.65 -13.74 -15.82
CA MET A 272 18.99 -14.28 -16.05
C MET A 272 19.70 -13.63 -17.24
N GLN A 273 18.99 -13.36 -18.33
CA GLN A 273 19.58 -12.72 -19.52
C GLN A 273 20.15 -11.34 -19.22
N LEU A 274 19.57 -10.59 -18.28
CA LEU A 274 20.12 -9.30 -17.86
C LEU A 274 21.51 -9.45 -17.22
N TYR A 275 21.69 -10.48 -16.39
CA TYR A 275 22.95 -10.75 -15.71
C TYR A 275 24.01 -11.37 -16.62
N ALA A 276 23.68 -11.84 -17.81
CA ALA A 276 24.65 -12.39 -18.75
C ALA A 276 25.71 -11.37 -19.19
N THR A 277 25.44 -10.08 -19.02
CA THR A 277 26.37 -8.98 -19.27
C THR A 277 27.34 -8.70 -18.12
N ALA A 278 27.14 -9.33 -16.95
CA ALA A 278 27.99 -9.13 -15.78
C ALA A 278 29.35 -9.84 -15.93
N PRO A 279 30.46 -9.21 -15.46
CA PRO A 279 31.81 -9.74 -15.62
C PRO A 279 32.06 -11.05 -14.85
N ASP A 280 31.34 -11.28 -13.76
CA ASP A 280 31.42 -12.47 -12.90
C ASP A 280 30.25 -13.43 -13.12
N PHE A 281 29.51 -13.29 -14.22
CA PHE A 281 28.36 -14.14 -14.52
C PHE A 281 28.74 -15.62 -14.57
N LYS A 282 28.13 -16.39 -13.67
CA LYS A 282 28.15 -17.86 -13.69
C LYS A 282 26.72 -18.34 -13.78
N GLU A 283 26.39 -19.01 -14.88
CA GLU A 283 25.01 -19.40 -15.19
C GLU A 283 24.38 -20.24 -14.07
N SER A 284 25.07 -21.28 -13.60
CA SER A 284 24.55 -22.18 -12.56
C SER A 284 24.29 -21.48 -11.23
N VAL A 285 25.18 -20.56 -10.82
CA VAL A 285 25.07 -19.80 -9.56
C VAL A 285 23.95 -18.76 -9.67
N THR A 286 23.91 -18.04 -10.79
CA THR A 286 22.91 -16.98 -11.02
C THR A 286 21.51 -17.60 -11.14
N ARG A 287 21.40 -18.74 -11.85
CA ARG A 287 20.15 -19.51 -11.96
C ARG A 287 19.63 -19.91 -10.60
N TYR A 288 20.48 -20.53 -9.77
CA TYR A 288 20.09 -20.91 -8.40
C TYR A 288 19.61 -19.70 -7.59
N GLN A 289 20.31 -18.56 -7.66
CA GLN A 289 19.90 -17.35 -6.95
C GLN A 289 18.55 -16.82 -7.43
N VAL A 290 18.34 -16.74 -8.74
CA VAL A 290 17.08 -16.25 -9.32
C VAL A 290 15.94 -17.21 -8.97
N GLU A 291 16.11 -18.52 -9.16
CA GLU A 291 15.08 -19.53 -8.85
C GLU A 291 14.77 -19.63 -7.36
N HIS A 292 15.74 -19.38 -6.50
CA HIS A 292 15.52 -19.29 -5.06
C HIS A 292 14.72 -18.02 -4.69
N ILE A 293 15.03 -16.89 -5.32
CA ILE A 293 14.33 -15.61 -5.08
C ILE A 293 12.89 -15.67 -5.61
N THR A 294 12.67 -16.29 -6.76
CA THR A 294 11.33 -16.45 -7.37
C THR A 294 10.50 -17.58 -6.76
N GLY A 295 11.01 -18.25 -5.73
CA GLY A 295 10.28 -19.31 -5.03
C GLY A 295 10.16 -20.62 -5.81
N LYS A 296 10.81 -20.78 -6.97
CA LYS A 296 10.80 -22.06 -7.74
C LYS A 296 11.45 -23.21 -6.96
N VAL A 297 12.39 -22.92 -6.06
CA VAL A 297 13.10 -23.93 -5.23
C VAL A 297 12.50 -24.08 -3.83
N SER A 298 12.14 -22.97 -3.18
CA SER A 298 11.74 -22.93 -1.76
C SER A 298 10.22 -22.85 -1.54
N GLY A 299 9.43 -22.63 -2.59
CA GLY A 299 7.99 -22.35 -2.50
C GLY A 299 7.63 -20.95 -1.98
N ALA A 300 8.59 -20.21 -1.43
CA ALA A 300 8.41 -18.85 -0.91
C ALA A 300 9.09 -17.83 -1.83
N GLU A 301 8.29 -16.92 -2.39
CA GLU A 301 8.74 -15.81 -3.22
C GLU A 301 9.18 -14.63 -2.32
N TYR A 302 10.36 -14.06 -2.60
CA TYR A 302 10.85 -12.91 -1.84
C TYR A 302 10.24 -11.60 -2.33
N ASP A 303 9.80 -10.76 -1.39
CA ASP A 303 9.32 -9.41 -1.68
C ASP A 303 10.47 -8.46 -2.05
N THR A 304 10.19 -7.52 -2.95
CA THR A 304 11.11 -6.41 -3.25
C THR A 304 11.41 -5.59 -1.98
N PRO A 305 12.68 -5.23 -1.71
CA PRO A 305 13.01 -4.37 -0.58
C PRO A 305 12.34 -2.98 -0.64
N SER A 306 11.90 -2.50 0.53
CA SER A 306 11.36 -1.13 0.67
C SER A 306 12.41 -0.05 0.42
N CYS A 307 12.00 1.19 0.11
CA CYS A 307 12.94 2.30 -0.12
C CYS A 307 13.87 2.54 1.09
N SER A 308 13.36 2.44 2.32
CA SER A 308 14.20 2.56 3.52
C SER A 308 15.26 1.46 3.62
N SER A 309 14.92 0.23 3.19
CA SER A 309 15.86 -0.89 3.17
C SER A 309 16.96 -0.65 2.13
N LEU A 310 16.59 -0.25 0.91
CA LEU A 310 17.54 0.07 -0.15
C LEU A 310 18.49 1.21 0.24
N ILE A 311 18.00 2.22 0.96
CA ILE A 311 18.85 3.29 1.50
C ILE A 311 19.83 2.71 2.52
N SER A 312 19.36 1.93 3.51
CA SER A 312 20.24 1.36 4.54
C SER A 312 21.29 0.38 4.00
N GLN A 313 21.01 -0.27 2.88
CA GLN A 313 21.90 -1.23 2.23
C GLN A 313 22.84 -0.59 1.19
N GLY A 314 22.77 0.74 1.01
CA GLY A 314 23.59 1.45 0.02
C GLY A 314 23.18 1.21 -1.44
N VAL A 315 21.99 0.65 -1.68
CA VAL A 315 21.47 0.39 -3.04
C VAL A 315 20.83 1.64 -3.64
N CYS A 316 20.30 2.56 -2.83
CA CYS A 316 19.70 3.80 -3.33
C CYS A 316 20.77 4.89 -3.53
N PRO A 317 20.97 5.42 -4.76
CA PRO A 317 22.00 6.44 -5.06
C PRO A 317 21.59 7.86 -4.64
N GLY A 318 20.44 8.02 -3.98
CA GLY A 318 19.74 9.29 -3.81
C GLY A 318 18.45 9.32 -4.62
N GLY A 319 17.36 9.75 -3.99
CA GLY A 319 16.04 9.77 -4.60
C GLY A 319 15.70 11.11 -5.25
N ASN A 320 14.91 11.08 -6.32
CA ASN A 320 14.33 12.28 -6.92
C ASN A 320 13.08 12.75 -6.15
N ALA A 321 12.39 13.77 -6.68
CA ALA A 321 11.20 14.31 -6.04
C ALA A 321 10.06 13.28 -5.85
N LEU A 322 9.86 12.34 -6.79
CA LEU A 322 8.87 11.27 -6.63
C LEU A 322 9.29 10.26 -5.56
N CYS A 323 10.58 9.95 -5.45
CA CYS A 323 11.10 9.06 -4.41
C CYS A 323 10.74 9.53 -2.99
N ARG A 324 10.56 10.84 -2.78
CA ARG A 324 10.18 11.42 -1.48
C ARG A 324 8.69 11.24 -1.15
N GLU A 325 7.87 10.93 -2.16
CA GLU A 325 6.40 10.74 -2.03
C GLU A 325 5.98 9.26 -1.99
N ILE A 326 6.94 8.35 -2.06
CA ILE A 326 6.76 6.89 -2.10
C ILE A 326 7.58 6.21 -1.00
N ILE A 327 7.17 5.00 -0.63
CA ILE A 327 7.84 4.18 0.39
C ILE A 327 8.40 2.87 -0.18
N HIS A 328 8.08 2.58 -1.45
CA HIS A 328 8.39 1.32 -2.10
C HIS A 328 8.71 1.52 -3.60
N PRO A 329 9.75 0.85 -4.15
CA PRO A 329 10.11 0.93 -5.58
C PRO A 329 8.93 0.64 -6.53
N LEU A 330 8.14 -0.41 -6.27
CA LEU A 330 6.95 -0.71 -7.09
C LEU A 330 5.88 0.40 -7.03
N SER A 331 5.81 1.18 -5.94
CA SER A 331 4.92 2.36 -5.87
C SER A 331 5.41 3.49 -6.78
N TYR A 332 6.74 3.64 -6.95
CA TYR A 332 7.32 4.56 -7.92
C TYR A 332 6.88 4.15 -9.33
N TYR A 333 7.13 2.88 -9.69
CA TYR A 333 6.79 2.34 -11.00
C TYR A 333 5.29 2.49 -11.33
N ARG A 334 4.41 2.13 -10.39
CA ARG A 334 2.95 2.31 -10.53
C ARG A 334 2.55 3.78 -10.71
N THR A 335 3.28 4.71 -10.09
CA THR A 335 3.00 6.15 -10.23
C THR A 335 3.44 6.66 -11.60
N MET A 336 4.56 6.17 -12.13
CA MET A 336 5.01 6.49 -13.48
C MET A 336 4.10 5.89 -14.57
N ALA A 337 3.43 4.76 -14.30
CA ALA A 337 2.44 4.15 -15.17
C ALA A 337 1.14 4.97 -15.35
N GLU A 338 1.01 6.13 -14.68
CA GLU A 338 -0.11 7.06 -14.89
C GLU A 338 -0.28 7.47 -16.36
N ARG A 339 0.83 7.56 -17.11
CA ARG A 339 0.84 7.94 -18.54
C ARG A 339 0.07 6.97 -19.45
N GLU A 340 0.06 5.68 -19.08
CA GLU A 340 -0.58 4.59 -19.82
C GLU A 340 -2.09 4.50 -19.56
N LYS A 341 -2.61 5.22 -18.55
CA LYS A 341 -4.04 5.19 -18.25
C LYS A 341 -4.85 5.79 -19.41
N PRO A 342 -6.08 5.30 -19.66
CA PRO A 342 -6.98 5.92 -20.62
C PRO A 342 -7.20 7.41 -20.34
N ASP A 343 -7.33 8.22 -21.39
CA ASP A 343 -7.42 9.68 -21.26
C ASP A 343 -8.57 10.14 -20.36
N GLY A 344 -9.72 9.46 -20.38
CA GLY A 344 -10.83 9.72 -19.46
C GLY A 344 -10.46 9.53 -17.98
N VAL A 345 -9.64 8.51 -17.68
CA VAL A 345 -9.13 8.26 -16.33
C VAL A 345 -8.13 9.33 -15.92
N LYS A 346 -7.21 9.73 -16.82
CA LYS A 346 -6.24 10.81 -16.56
C LYS A 346 -6.94 12.13 -16.25
N ARG A 347 -7.93 12.54 -17.05
CA ARG A 347 -8.76 13.73 -16.82
C ARG A 347 -9.52 13.68 -15.50
N LYS A 348 -10.15 12.55 -15.18
CA LYS A 348 -10.84 12.35 -13.90
C LYS A 348 -9.88 12.55 -12.72
N ARG A 349 -8.68 11.99 -12.80
CA ARG A 349 -7.66 12.08 -11.74
C ARG A 349 -7.08 13.49 -11.58
N LEU A 350 -6.86 14.21 -12.69
CA LEU A 350 -6.48 15.63 -12.66
C LEU A 350 -7.54 16.48 -11.96
N ARG A 351 -8.82 16.33 -12.34
CA ARG A 351 -9.96 17.02 -11.70
C ARG A 351 -10.03 16.74 -10.20
N LEU A 352 -9.88 15.48 -9.84
CA LEU A 352 -9.89 15.02 -8.45
C LEU A 352 -8.72 15.61 -7.64
N ALA A 353 -7.51 15.68 -8.21
CA ALA A 353 -6.37 16.34 -7.60
C ALA A 353 -6.58 17.86 -7.45
N ALA A 354 -7.35 18.47 -8.34
CA ALA A 354 -7.79 19.87 -8.27
C ALA A 354 -8.99 20.09 -7.31
N ALA A 355 -9.28 19.12 -6.44
CA ALA A 355 -10.39 19.13 -5.49
C ALA A 355 -11.77 19.36 -6.16
N GLY A 356 -11.94 18.92 -7.41
CA GLY A 356 -13.19 19.06 -8.14
C GLY A 356 -13.48 20.48 -8.67
N SER A 357 -12.51 21.40 -8.56
CA SER A 357 -12.64 22.78 -9.05
C SER A 357 -12.81 22.80 -10.58
N GLY A 358 -13.58 23.77 -11.10
CA GLY A 358 -13.79 23.97 -12.55
C GLY A 358 -14.98 23.23 -13.14
N ASP A 359 -15.44 23.69 -14.30
CA ASP A 359 -16.57 23.10 -15.02
C ASP A 359 -16.22 21.68 -15.54
N ALA A 360 -17.20 20.77 -15.52
CA ALA A 360 -17.10 19.45 -16.14
C ALA A 360 -16.66 19.52 -17.61
N LYS A 361 -17.11 20.54 -18.37
CA LYS A 361 -16.73 20.70 -19.79
C LYS A 361 -15.23 20.92 -19.96
N LEU A 362 -14.61 21.75 -19.11
CA LEU A 362 -13.16 21.99 -19.12
C LEU A 362 -12.41 20.66 -19.00
N TRP A 363 -12.74 19.85 -18.00
CA TRP A 363 -12.04 18.59 -17.73
C TRP A 363 -12.27 17.54 -18.81
N ALA A 364 -13.47 17.49 -19.40
CA ALA A 364 -13.77 16.56 -20.49
C ALA A 364 -12.94 16.88 -21.76
N GLN A 365 -12.68 18.15 -22.02
CA GLN A 365 -12.01 18.64 -23.23
C GLN A 365 -10.53 18.97 -23.03
N LEU A 366 -10.01 18.89 -21.80
CA LEU A 366 -8.61 19.23 -21.49
C LEU A 366 -7.66 18.38 -22.36
N PRO A 367 -6.78 19.01 -23.17
CA PRO A 367 -5.81 18.28 -23.97
C PRO A 367 -4.77 17.63 -23.06
N LEU A 368 -4.28 16.45 -23.43
CA LEU A 368 -3.28 15.70 -22.64
C LEU A 368 -1.95 15.53 -23.38
N LYS A 369 -1.87 15.98 -24.63
CA LYS A 369 -0.67 15.91 -25.47
C LYS A 369 -0.33 17.30 -25.97
N ALA A 370 0.96 17.62 -26.01
CA ALA A 370 1.45 18.85 -26.61
C ALA A 370 1.34 18.78 -28.14
N PRO A 371 0.92 19.87 -28.82
CA PRO A 371 1.05 19.97 -30.27
C PRO A 371 2.52 20.19 -30.65
N ALA A 372 2.97 19.56 -31.74
CA ALA A 372 4.36 19.61 -32.18
C ALA A 372 4.81 21.03 -32.59
N ASP A 373 3.86 21.83 -33.08
CA ASP A 373 4.03 23.18 -33.61
C ASP A 373 3.65 24.29 -32.60
N ALA A 374 3.61 23.98 -31.29
CA ALA A 374 3.38 24.99 -30.26
C ALA A 374 4.37 26.16 -30.41
N PRO A 375 3.90 27.40 -30.68
CA PRO A 375 4.78 28.52 -30.97
C PRO A 375 5.53 28.96 -29.71
N PRO A 376 6.80 29.38 -29.85
CA PRO A 376 7.55 29.96 -28.74
C PRO A 376 6.95 31.31 -28.34
N ARG A 377 6.71 31.51 -27.05
CA ARG A 377 6.19 32.76 -26.49
C ARG A 377 6.85 33.04 -25.14
N SER A 378 6.81 34.30 -24.70
CA SER A 378 6.98 34.61 -23.27
C SER A 378 5.77 34.13 -22.47
N LEU A 379 5.92 33.99 -21.15
CA LEU A 379 4.83 33.54 -20.27
C LEU A 379 3.67 34.54 -20.29
N ALA A 380 3.93 35.85 -20.29
CA ALA A 380 2.88 36.86 -20.39
C ALA A 380 2.12 36.82 -21.72
N ALA A 381 2.80 36.47 -22.83
CA ALA A 381 2.15 36.26 -24.11
C ALA A 381 1.37 34.94 -24.14
N ALA A 382 1.93 33.87 -23.57
CA ALA A 382 1.26 32.57 -23.46
C ALA A 382 -0.04 32.64 -22.63
N LEU A 383 -0.07 33.41 -21.55
CA LEU A 383 -1.27 33.60 -20.71
C LEU A 383 -2.43 34.28 -21.43
N ARG A 384 -2.15 35.02 -22.51
CA ARG A 384 -3.14 35.72 -23.34
C ARG A 384 -3.49 34.97 -24.63
N ALA A 385 -2.80 33.85 -24.90
CA ALA A 385 -3.03 33.06 -26.10
C ALA A 385 -4.22 32.11 -25.93
N ASP A 386 -4.93 31.85 -27.03
CA ASP A 386 -6.07 30.91 -27.06
C ASP A 386 -5.64 29.44 -27.21
N GLY A 387 -4.33 29.15 -27.16
CA GLY A 387 -3.81 27.81 -27.38
C GLY A 387 -2.43 27.55 -26.75
N PRO A 388 -1.89 26.33 -26.92
CA PRO A 388 -0.60 25.96 -26.35
C PRO A 388 0.55 26.85 -26.81
N SER A 389 1.51 27.05 -25.93
CA SER A 389 2.73 27.84 -26.18
C SER A 389 3.93 27.12 -25.60
N ARG A 390 5.06 27.19 -26.29
CA ARG A 390 6.36 26.76 -25.77
C ARG A 390 7.02 27.94 -25.07
N VAL A 391 7.40 27.77 -23.81
CA VAL A 391 7.89 28.87 -22.97
C VAL A 391 9.10 28.37 -22.19
N ALA A 392 10.17 29.16 -22.14
CA ALA A 392 11.27 28.96 -21.21
C ALA A 392 10.90 29.62 -19.87
N VAL A 393 10.82 28.83 -18.79
CA VAL A 393 10.40 29.31 -17.47
C VAL A 393 11.36 28.83 -16.37
N GLN A 394 11.40 29.60 -15.29
CA GLN A 394 11.93 29.17 -14.01
C GLN A 394 10.82 28.55 -13.15
N VAL A 395 11.19 27.56 -12.33
CA VAL A 395 10.26 26.89 -11.41
C VAL A 395 10.44 27.46 -10.01
N GLU A 396 9.67 28.49 -9.68
CA GLU A 396 9.75 29.17 -8.37
C GLU A 396 9.36 28.23 -7.20
N TYR A 397 8.34 27.41 -7.43
CA TYR A 397 7.81 26.50 -6.40
C TYR A 397 7.50 25.13 -6.99
N PHE A 398 7.85 24.07 -6.26
CA PHE A 398 7.50 22.69 -6.55
C PHE A 398 7.22 21.92 -5.26
N ARG A 399 6.17 21.09 -5.23
CA ARG A 399 5.94 20.20 -4.09
C ARG A 399 5.15 18.97 -4.50
N GLY A 400 5.68 17.80 -4.16
CA GLY A 400 4.94 16.55 -4.21
C GLY A 400 3.82 16.53 -3.18
N LYS A 401 2.67 15.98 -3.56
CA LYS A 401 1.46 15.90 -2.75
C LYS A 401 0.79 14.56 -2.95
N ARG A 402 0.03 14.17 -1.93
CA ARG A 402 -0.77 12.95 -1.94
C ARG A 402 -2.17 13.23 -1.39
N THR A 403 -3.19 13.01 -2.21
CA THR A 403 -4.60 13.20 -1.83
C THR A 403 -5.28 11.83 -1.77
N LYS A 404 -6.03 11.55 -0.69
CA LYS A 404 -6.82 10.32 -0.53
C LYS A 404 -8.24 10.56 -1.10
N ILE A 405 -8.71 9.67 -1.97
CA ILE A 405 -10.01 9.74 -2.65
C ILE A 405 -10.53 8.31 -2.82
N ASP A 406 -11.73 8.02 -2.33
CA ASP A 406 -12.37 6.68 -2.38
C ASP A 406 -11.39 5.56 -2.00
N ASP A 407 -10.68 5.76 -0.87
CA ASP A 407 -9.61 4.90 -0.35
C ASP A 407 -8.35 4.71 -1.20
N LYS A 408 -8.26 5.36 -2.36
CA LYS A 408 -7.06 5.40 -3.21
C LYS A 408 -6.31 6.70 -3.07
N TYR A 409 -4.97 6.64 -3.13
CA TYR A 409 -4.15 7.84 -3.14
C TYR A 409 -3.84 8.28 -4.57
N ILE A 410 -4.10 9.56 -4.88
CA ILE A 410 -3.55 10.23 -6.05
C ILE A 410 -2.28 10.95 -5.62
N ARG A 411 -1.15 10.58 -6.24
CA ARG A 411 0.11 11.32 -6.11
C ARG A 411 0.18 12.34 -7.22
N TRP A 412 0.47 13.57 -6.89
CA TRP A 412 0.56 14.66 -7.84
C TRP A 412 1.57 15.71 -7.35
N ALA A 413 2.00 16.61 -8.23
CA ALA A 413 2.85 17.73 -7.86
C ALA A 413 2.17 19.07 -8.12
N SER A 414 2.38 20.02 -7.21
CA SER A 414 2.07 21.44 -7.45
C SER A 414 3.32 22.17 -7.89
N ALA A 415 3.21 22.98 -8.94
CA ALA A 415 4.31 23.81 -9.44
C ALA A 415 3.85 25.26 -9.68
N ARG A 416 4.75 26.23 -9.52
CA ARG A 416 4.56 27.61 -9.98
C ARG A 416 5.68 28.01 -10.93
N LEU A 417 5.30 28.55 -12.08
CA LEU A 417 6.20 28.87 -13.18
C LEU A 417 6.29 30.39 -13.35
N VAL A 418 7.48 30.90 -13.66
CA VAL A 418 7.74 32.34 -13.79
C VAL A 418 8.77 32.60 -14.88
N ASP A 419 8.66 33.75 -15.53
CA ASP A 419 9.71 34.35 -16.36
C ASP A 419 9.80 35.85 -16.04
N ASP A 420 10.66 36.58 -16.75
CA ASP A 420 10.85 38.02 -16.59
C ASP A 420 9.66 38.87 -17.10
N THR A 421 8.69 38.27 -17.78
CA THR A 421 7.55 38.98 -18.38
C THR A 421 6.31 39.02 -17.49
N VAL A 422 6.30 38.29 -16.37
CA VAL A 422 5.19 38.27 -15.41
C VAL A 422 5.63 38.76 -14.03
N ALA A 423 4.77 39.53 -13.37
CA ALA A 423 5.08 40.10 -12.04
C ALA A 423 5.04 39.06 -10.89
N ARG A 424 4.36 37.92 -11.10
CA ARG A 424 4.20 36.86 -10.10
C ARG A 424 4.19 35.51 -10.81
N SER A 425 4.71 34.48 -10.14
CA SER A 425 4.62 33.12 -10.62
C SER A 425 3.17 32.67 -10.78
N VAL A 426 2.92 31.84 -11.79
CA VAL A 426 1.59 31.31 -12.12
C VAL A 426 1.53 29.84 -11.75
N GLU A 427 0.47 29.46 -11.04
CA GLU A 427 0.27 28.08 -10.60
C GLU A 427 -0.14 27.18 -11.76
N ALA A 428 0.49 26.02 -11.86
CA ALA A 428 0.11 24.97 -12.78
C ALA A 428 -1.11 24.19 -12.26
N LEU A 429 -1.86 23.55 -13.17
CA LEU A 429 -2.75 22.47 -12.79
C LEU A 429 -1.96 21.37 -12.06
N PRO A 430 -2.62 20.59 -11.18
CA PRO A 430 -1.99 19.42 -10.56
C PRO A 430 -1.31 18.51 -11.59
N LEU A 431 -0.04 18.20 -11.37
CA LEU A 431 0.73 17.31 -12.24
C LEU A 431 0.60 15.88 -11.73
N THR A 432 -0.35 15.12 -12.28
CA THR A 432 -0.52 13.70 -11.92
C THR A 432 0.46 12.78 -12.66
N GLN A 433 0.90 13.19 -13.85
CA GLN A 433 1.91 12.49 -14.64
C GLN A 433 3.30 12.92 -14.20
N TRP A 434 3.99 12.06 -13.46
CA TRP A 434 5.28 12.40 -12.87
C TRP A 434 6.43 12.51 -13.87
N GLU A 435 6.27 12.01 -15.10
CA GLU A 435 7.20 12.28 -16.20
C GLU A 435 7.28 13.77 -16.57
N LEU A 436 6.17 14.52 -16.39
CA LEU A 436 6.15 15.97 -16.55
C LEU A 436 6.62 16.69 -15.28
N ALA A 437 6.39 16.10 -14.11
CA ALA A 437 6.73 16.72 -12.83
C ALA A 437 8.22 16.64 -12.49
N LEU A 438 8.88 15.53 -12.82
CA LEU A 438 10.28 15.28 -12.44
C LEU A 438 11.26 16.29 -13.08
N PRO A 439 11.18 16.62 -14.39
CA PRO A 439 12.05 17.64 -14.97
C PRO A 439 11.84 19.03 -14.35
N LEU A 440 10.60 19.40 -13.99
CA LEU A 440 10.34 20.66 -13.29
C LEU A 440 10.93 20.67 -11.87
N ALA A 441 10.86 19.55 -11.17
CA ALA A 441 11.50 19.41 -9.86
C ALA A 441 13.02 19.55 -9.95
N HIS A 442 13.61 18.93 -10.97
CA HIS A 442 15.04 18.97 -11.25
C HIS A 442 15.52 20.38 -11.61
N ALA A 443 14.81 21.06 -12.52
CA ALA A 443 15.09 22.44 -12.89
C ALA A 443 15.03 23.38 -11.67
N ARG A 444 14.03 23.19 -10.79
CA ARG A 444 13.95 23.93 -9.52
C ARG A 444 15.15 23.68 -8.62
N GLU A 445 15.54 22.41 -8.44
CA GLU A 445 16.66 22.05 -7.56
C GLU A 445 17.99 22.66 -8.03
N ARG A 446 18.14 22.88 -9.35
CA ARG A 446 19.33 23.50 -9.95
C ARG A 446 19.23 25.00 -10.19
N GLY A 447 18.04 25.60 -10.07
CA GLY A 447 17.81 27.00 -10.44
C GLY A 447 17.92 27.24 -11.96
N GLU A 448 17.67 26.20 -12.75
CA GLU A 448 17.80 26.22 -14.21
C GLU A 448 16.46 26.56 -14.87
N SER A 449 16.54 27.25 -16.01
CA SER A 449 15.36 27.46 -16.86
C SER A 449 15.01 26.15 -17.56
N VAL A 450 13.72 25.88 -17.70
CA VAL A 450 13.20 24.68 -18.36
C VAL A 450 12.21 25.08 -19.44
N GLU A 451 12.28 24.43 -20.59
CA GLU A 451 11.32 24.62 -21.66
C GLU A 451 10.05 23.80 -21.38
N VAL A 452 8.89 24.44 -21.44
CA VAL A 452 7.60 23.81 -21.17
C VAL A 452 6.61 24.15 -22.27
N THR A 453 5.83 23.17 -22.71
CA THR A 453 4.62 23.45 -23.49
C THR A 453 3.45 23.60 -22.53
N LEU A 454 2.86 24.80 -22.49
CA LEU A 454 1.81 25.17 -21.56
C LEU A 454 0.54 25.58 -22.30
N LEU A 455 -0.62 25.27 -21.72
CA LEU A 455 -1.92 25.80 -22.14
C LEU A 455 -2.51 26.64 -20.99
N PRO A 456 -2.81 27.94 -21.17
CA PRO A 456 -3.55 28.70 -20.18
C PRO A 456 -4.96 28.14 -20.01
N VAL A 457 -5.39 27.96 -18.77
CA VAL A 457 -6.73 27.47 -18.42
C VAL A 457 -7.32 28.32 -17.31
N LYS A 458 -8.64 28.51 -17.33
CA LYS A 458 -9.37 29.22 -16.28
C LYS A 458 -10.07 28.23 -15.35
N LEU A 459 -9.77 28.34 -14.06
CA LEU A 459 -10.45 27.62 -12.99
C LEU A 459 -11.19 28.65 -12.12
N GLY A 460 -12.48 28.86 -12.43
CA GLY A 460 -13.24 29.98 -11.88
C GLY A 460 -12.61 31.31 -12.30
N ASN A 461 -12.32 32.17 -11.32
CA ASN A 461 -11.70 33.49 -11.56
C ASN A 461 -10.16 33.45 -11.60
N GLN A 462 -9.55 32.26 -11.49
CA GLN A 462 -8.10 32.14 -11.42
C GLN A 462 -7.51 31.53 -12.69
N SER A 463 -6.49 32.19 -13.25
CA SER A 463 -5.67 31.62 -14.31
C SER A 463 -4.75 30.53 -13.75
N ARG A 464 -4.62 29.44 -14.50
CA ARG A 464 -3.71 28.33 -14.24
C ARG A 464 -3.02 27.92 -15.54
N LEU A 465 -1.93 27.18 -15.42
CA LEU A 465 -1.20 26.63 -16.55
C LEU A 465 -1.35 25.11 -16.59
N HIS A 466 -1.87 24.58 -17.69
CA HIS A 466 -1.83 23.15 -17.93
C HIS A 466 -0.52 22.78 -18.65
N VAL A 467 0.34 21.99 -18.00
CA VAL A 467 1.61 21.54 -18.57
C VAL A 467 1.35 20.33 -19.47
N LEU A 468 1.68 20.47 -20.75
CA LEU A 468 1.46 19.45 -21.78
C LEU A 468 2.73 18.68 -22.15
N ALA A 469 3.89 19.33 -22.02
CA ALA A 469 5.21 18.72 -22.20
C ALA A 469 6.26 19.52 -21.44
N VAL A 470 7.36 18.86 -21.11
CA VAL A 470 8.56 19.48 -20.52
C VAL A 470 9.76 18.97 -21.31
N GLY A 471 10.59 19.89 -21.78
CA GLY A 471 11.77 19.62 -22.62
C GLY A 471 13.02 19.30 -21.83
#